data_AF-A0A950Y8S8-F1
#
_entry.id   AF-A0A950Y8S8-F1
#
_cell.length_a   1.000
_cell.length_b   1.000
_cell.length_c   1.000
_cell.angle_alpha   90.00
_cell.angle_beta   90.00
_cell.angle_gamma   90.00
#
_symmetry.space_group_name_H-M   'P 1'
#
loop_
_entity.id
_entity.type
_entity.pdbx_description
1 polymer ?
#
loop_
_entity_poly.entity_id
_entity_poly.type
_entity_poly.pdbx_seq_one_letter_code
_entity_poly.pdbx_strand_id
1 'polypeptide(L)'
;KHGALGYGLLNASIGAGAVIGAVSLPRVRARLSSDQIIAAASVVFVLTLLVMAFIHQTALVVAVLFLGGFAWTSTTSTFNIAVQTCAPAWVQARLLGAYQMTFQAGMAIGSAVWGAVAERWSTPAALTVAAAGLLAGLPLARRYRVITGNLADLSSAAALARSDPSVVVPLRPEDGPVLISIRYHIDPAQTQEFVSAIHELKSVRLRDGAMRWGLFHDASDPTRFVENFLVESWAEYLRQRKRLTVSDLAVRDKVHAFHQGEGNPRISRFIYTPTNNRNAV
;
A
#
# COMPACT_ATOMS: atom_id res chain seq x y z
N LYS A 1 -27.66 -38.10 -12.64
CA LYS A 1 -27.70 -38.46 -11.21
C LYS A 1 -26.27 -38.69 -10.70
N HIS A 2 -25.56 -37.65 -10.29
CA HIS A 2 -24.28 -37.78 -9.57
C HIS A 2 -24.32 -36.79 -8.39
N GLY A 3 -25.18 -37.06 -7.40
CA GLY A 3 -25.52 -36.09 -6.35
C GLY A 3 -24.31 -35.66 -5.52
N ALA A 4 -23.75 -36.57 -4.72
CA ALA A 4 -22.61 -36.26 -3.86
C ALA A 4 -21.25 -36.42 -4.58
N LEU A 5 -21.07 -37.50 -5.34
CA LEU A 5 -19.81 -37.77 -6.06
C LEU A 5 -19.52 -36.75 -7.17
N GLY A 6 -20.55 -36.31 -7.89
CA GLY A 6 -20.39 -35.28 -8.91
C GLY A 6 -20.01 -33.93 -8.29
N TYR A 7 -20.72 -33.53 -7.23
CA TYR A 7 -20.40 -32.30 -6.51
C TYR A 7 -18.99 -32.33 -5.89
N GLY A 8 -18.57 -33.46 -5.32
CA GLY A 8 -17.22 -33.65 -4.81
C GLY A 8 -16.15 -33.52 -5.89
N LEU A 9 -16.37 -34.10 -7.07
CA LEU A 9 -15.45 -34.00 -8.21
C LEU A 9 -15.30 -32.55 -8.71
N LEU A 10 -16.40 -31.81 -8.77
CA LEU A 10 -16.42 -30.40 -9.18
C LEU A 10 -15.63 -29.52 -8.18
N ASN A 11 -15.86 -29.70 -6.87
CA ASN A 11 -15.10 -28.98 -5.86
C ASN A 11 -13.61 -29.37 -5.83
N ALA A 12 -13.30 -30.66 -6.03
CA ALA A 12 -11.93 -31.13 -6.11
C ALA A 12 -11.18 -30.53 -7.30
N SER A 13 -11.84 -30.36 -8.44
CA SER A 13 -11.24 -29.76 -9.63
C SER A 13 -10.96 -28.26 -9.46
N ILE A 14 -11.86 -27.51 -8.83
CA ILE A 14 -11.59 -26.11 -8.43
C ILE A 14 -10.38 -26.06 -7.50
N GLY A 15 -10.35 -26.91 -6.46
CA GLY A 15 -9.25 -26.98 -5.50
C GLY A 15 -7.90 -27.32 -6.14
N ALA A 16 -7.87 -28.31 -7.04
CA ALA A 16 -6.67 -28.68 -7.79
C ALA A 16 -6.14 -27.51 -8.64
N GLY A 17 -7.05 -26.82 -9.35
CA GLY A 17 -6.71 -25.63 -10.12
C GLY A 17 -6.15 -24.50 -9.24
N ALA A 18 -6.74 -24.30 -8.06
CA ALA A 18 -6.29 -23.31 -7.10
C ALA A 18 -4.87 -23.58 -6.58
N VAL A 19 -4.54 -24.83 -6.23
CA VAL A 19 -3.19 -25.23 -5.77
C VAL A 19 -2.16 -25.03 -6.88
N ILE A 20 -2.46 -25.45 -8.10
CA ILE A 20 -1.56 -25.26 -9.25
C ILE A 20 -1.40 -23.78 -9.56
N GLY A 21 -2.46 -22.98 -9.43
CA GLY A 21 -2.42 -21.52 -9.52
C GLY A 21 -1.43 -20.92 -8.53
N ALA A 22 -1.52 -21.29 -7.25
CA ALA A 22 -0.60 -20.79 -6.22
C ALA A 22 0.87 -21.13 -6.50
N VAL A 23 1.16 -22.38 -6.89
CA VAL A 23 2.54 -22.86 -7.12
C VAL A 23 3.15 -22.27 -8.40
N SER A 24 2.34 -22.05 -9.43
CA SER A 24 2.80 -21.50 -10.71
C SER A 24 2.88 -19.98 -10.73
N LEU A 25 2.20 -19.28 -9.79
CA LEU A 25 2.11 -17.83 -9.75
C LEU A 25 3.46 -17.10 -9.84
N PRO A 26 4.54 -17.50 -9.13
CA PRO A 26 5.84 -16.83 -9.26
C PRO A 26 6.40 -16.87 -10.69
N ARG A 27 6.21 -18.00 -11.41
CA ARG A 27 6.66 -18.14 -12.81
C ARG A 27 5.80 -17.32 -13.77
N VAL A 28 4.49 -17.25 -13.52
CA VAL A 28 3.56 -16.46 -14.32
C VAL A 28 3.89 -14.97 -14.19
N ARG A 29 4.16 -14.49 -12.97
CA ARG A 29 4.55 -13.09 -12.70
C ARG A 29 5.91 -12.71 -13.24
N ALA A 30 6.81 -13.67 -13.43
CA ALA A 30 8.09 -13.41 -14.11
C ALA A 30 7.92 -13.08 -15.60
N ARG A 31 6.78 -13.42 -16.20
CA ARG A 31 6.51 -13.23 -17.64
C ARG A 31 5.37 -12.25 -17.93
N LEU A 32 4.42 -12.08 -17.01
CA LEU A 32 3.23 -11.26 -17.18
C LEU A 32 3.12 -10.22 -16.06
N SER A 33 2.65 -9.03 -16.41
CA SER A 33 2.35 -7.99 -15.41
C SER A 33 1.11 -8.36 -14.59
N SER A 34 0.98 -7.79 -13.38
CA SER A 34 -0.20 -7.99 -12.53
C SER A 34 -1.51 -7.66 -13.26
N ASP A 35 -1.52 -6.58 -14.06
CA ASP A 35 -2.69 -6.18 -14.86
C ASP A 35 -3.04 -7.21 -15.95
N GLN A 36 -2.04 -7.80 -16.60
CA GLN A 36 -2.24 -8.86 -17.59
C GLN A 36 -2.80 -10.13 -16.95
N ILE A 37 -2.32 -10.49 -15.76
CA ILE A 37 -2.80 -11.64 -14.99
C ILE A 37 -4.27 -11.44 -14.62
N ILE A 38 -4.63 -10.26 -14.09
CA ILE A 38 -6.02 -9.95 -13.71
C ILE A 38 -6.92 -9.94 -14.95
N ALA A 39 -6.47 -9.38 -16.07
CA ALA A 39 -7.24 -9.36 -17.31
C ALA A 39 -7.48 -10.78 -17.86
N ALA A 40 -6.43 -11.60 -17.93
CA ALA A 40 -6.53 -12.98 -18.40
C ALA A 40 -7.43 -13.82 -17.47
N ALA A 41 -7.25 -13.70 -16.15
CA ALA A 41 -8.08 -14.37 -15.16
C ALA A 41 -9.56 -13.96 -15.26
N SER A 42 -9.84 -12.68 -15.49
CA SER A 42 -11.21 -12.19 -15.70
C SER A 42 -11.86 -12.82 -16.94
N VAL A 43 -11.13 -12.93 -18.05
CA VAL A 43 -11.64 -13.61 -19.25
C VAL A 43 -11.91 -15.09 -18.97
N VAL A 44 -11.00 -15.78 -18.27
CA VAL A 44 -11.21 -17.17 -17.86
C VAL A 44 -12.48 -17.31 -17.01
N PHE A 45 -12.71 -16.41 -16.04
CA PHE A 45 -13.92 -16.41 -15.24
C PHE A 45 -15.20 -16.21 -16.05
N VAL A 46 -15.18 -15.26 -16.99
CA VAL A 46 -16.32 -15.04 -17.91
C VAL A 46 -16.63 -16.33 -18.67
N LEU A 47 -15.63 -16.97 -19.24
CA LEU A 47 -15.79 -18.26 -19.93
C LEU A 47 -16.32 -19.34 -18.99
N THR A 48 -15.82 -19.40 -17.75
CA THR A 48 -16.30 -20.33 -16.73
C THR A 48 -17.78 -20.14 -16.42
N LEU A 49 -18.21 -18.89 -16.22
CA LEU A 49 -19.62 -18.59 -15.96
C LEU A 49 -20.52 -18.95 -17.16
N LEU A 50 -20.10 -18.65 -18.39
CA LEU A 50 -20.86 -18.96 -19.60
C LEU A 50 -20.95 -20.47 -19.87
N VAL A 51 -19.85 -21.21 -19.71
CA VAL A 51 -19.84 -22.67 -19.84
C VAL A 51 -20.76 -23.30 -18.80
N MET A 52 -20.69 -22.84 -17.54
CA MET A 52 -21.59 -23.29 -16.47
C MET A 52 -23.07 -22.98 -16.73
N ALA A 53 -23.37 -21.91 -17.47
CA ALA A 53 -24.74 -21.52 -17.78
C ALA A 53 -25.39 -22.41 -18.84
N PHE A 54 -24.63 -22.87 -19.84
CA PHE A 54 -25.19 -23.52 -21.02
C PHE A 54 -24.77 -24.98 -21.20
N ILE A 55 -23.60 -25.37 -20.70
CA ILE A 55 -23.02 -26.68 -20.98
C ILE A 55 -23.16 -27.61 -19.79
N HIS A 56 -23.81 -28.75 -20.01
CA HIS A 56 -24.10 -29.76 -18.99
C HIS A 56 -23.19 -30.99 -19.10
N GLN A 57 -22.14 -30.92 -19.92
CA GLN A 57 -21.16 -31.99 -20.11
C GLN A 57 -20.13 -31.98 -18.97
N THR A 58 -20.15 -33.00 -18.12
CA THR A 58 -19.33 -33.08 -16.90
C THR A 58 -17.83 -32.86 -17.15
N ALA A 59 -17.28 -33.45 -18.22
CA ALA A 59 -15.84 -33.34 -18.52
C ALA A 59 -15.42 -31.89 -18.82
N LEU A 60 -16.23 -31.16 -19.59
CA LEU A 60 -15.95 -29.77 -19.93
C LEU A 60 -16.10 -28.86 -18.70
N VAL A 61 -17.15 -29.10 -17.91
CA VAL A 61 -17.37 -28.35 -16.67
C VAL A 61 -16.18 -28.52 -15.72
N VAL A 62 -15.69 -29.74 -15.52
CA VAL A 62 -14.51 -30.03 -14.69
C VAL A 62 -13.27 -29.28 -15.20
N ALA A 63 -13.01 -29.31 -16.51
CA ALA A 63 -11.86 -28.63 -17.10
C ALA A 63 -11.93 -27.10 -16.89
N VAL A 64 -13.11 -26.52 -17.06
CA VAL A 64 -13.31 -25.07 -16.96
C VAL A 64 -13.37 -24.60 -15.50
N LEU A 65 -13.86 -25.43 -14.57
CA LEU A 65 -13.77 -25.18 -13.13
C LEU A 65 -12.33 -25.25 -12.61
N PHE A 66 -11.52 -26.16 -13.15
CA PHE A 66 -10.08 -26.20 -12.87
C PHE A 66 -9.40 -24.89 -13.29
N LEU A 67 -9.67 -24.40 -14.51
CA LEU A 67 -9.16 -23.10 -14.97
C LEU A 67 -9.71 -21.94 -14.14
N GLY A 68 -10.97 -22.01 -13.73
CA GLY A 68 -11.59 -21.03 -12.82
C GLY A 68 -10.89 -20.98 -11.46
N GLY A 69 -10.56 -22.13 -10.87
CA GLY A 69 -9.80 -22.21 -9.62
C GLY A 69 -8.40 -21.62 -9.75
N PHE A 70 -7.72 -21.89 -10.87
CA PHE A 70 -6.44 -21.28 -11.19
C PHE A 70 -6.52 -19.75 -11.29
N ALA A 71 -7.53 -19.25 -12.02
CA ALA A 71 -7.78 -17.81 -12.19
C ALA A 71 -8.13 -17.12 -10.86
N TRP A 72 -8.93 -17.77 -10.02
CA TRP A 72 -9.29 -17.30 -8.67
C TRP A 72 -8.06 -17.08 -7.80
N THR A 73 -7.24 -18.11 -7.66
CA THR A 73 -6.06 -18.04 -6.80
C THR A 73 -5.03 -17.04 -7.33
N SER A 74 -4.85 -16.99 -8.65
CA SER A 74 -3.94 -16.02 -9.26
C SER A 74 -4.37 -14.58 -9.01
N THR A 75 -5.67 -14.30 -9.12
CA THR A 75 -6.24 -12.95 -8.91
C THR A 75 -6.16 -12.54 -7.44
N THR A 76 -6.65 -13.39 -6.54
CA THR A 76 -6.62 -13.13 -5.09
C THR A 76 -5.21 -12.95 -4.56
N SER A 77 -4.25 -13.76 -5.02
CA SER A 77 -2.85 -13.62 -4.65
C SER A 77 -2.23 -12.33 -5.20
N THR A 78 -2.55 -11.95 -6.44
CA THR A 78 -2.09 -10.68 -7.03
C THR A 78 -2.59 -9.49 -6.23
N PHE A 79 -3.86 -9.47 -5.85
CA PHE A 79 -4.42 -8.41 -5.01
C PHE A 79 -3.82 -8.38 -3.61
N ASN A 80 -3.68 -9.54 -2.95
CA ASN A 80 -3.05 -9.61 -1.63
C ASN A 80 -1.64 -9.05 -1.66
N ILE A 81 -0.84 -9.42 -2.66
CA ILE A 81 0.53 -8.91 -2.79
C ILE A 81 0.51 -7.41 -3.09
N ALA A 82 -0.38 -6.93 -3.98
CA ALA A 82 -0.50 -5.50 -4.27
C ALA A 82 -0.81 -4.69 -3.00
N VAL A 83 -1.76 -5.14 -2.18
CA VAL A 83 -2.08 -4.49 -0.89
C VAL A 83 -0.88 -4.50 0.05
N GLN A 84 -0.13 -5.59 0.11
CA GLN A 84 1.06 -5.70 0.95
C GLN A 84 2.21 -4.79 0.49
N THR A 85 2.40 -4.63 -0.82
CA THR A 85 3.47 -3.79 -1.38
C THR A 85 3.14 -2.30 -1.36
N CYS A 86 1.86 -1.94 -1.37
CA CYS A 86 1.39 -0.56 -1.27
C CYS A 86 1.24 -0.07 0.18
N ALA A 87 1.46 -0.92 1.18
CA ALA A 87 1.30 -0.58 2.58
C ALA A 87 2.67 -0.43 3.28
N PRO A 88 2.91 0.66 4.02
CA PRO A 88 4.00 0.70 4.97
C PRO A 88 3.86 -0.40 6.04
N ALA A 89 4.97 -1.01 6.46
CA ALA A 89 4.98 -2.15 7.39
C ALA A 89 4.21 -1.90 8.71
N TRP A 90 4.21 -0.65 9.20
CA TRP A 90 3.56 -0.27 10.46
C TRP A 90 2.02 -0.22 10.40
N VAL A 91 1.42 -0.17 9.19
CA VAL A 91 -0.04 -0.19 8.96
C VAL A 91 -0.52 -1.39 8.17
N GLN A 92 0.41 -2.23 7.70
CA GLN A 92 0.11 -3.37 6.83
C GLN A 92 -1.02 -4.27 7.35
N ALA A 93 -1.01 -4.60 8.65
CA ALA A 93 -2.05 -5.44 9.25
C ALA A 93 -3.45 -4.79 9.21
N ARG A 94 -3.53 -3.46 9.44
CA ARG A 94 -4.80 -2.72 9.40
C ARG A 94 -5.34 -2.64 7.98
N LEU A 95 -4.47 -2.37 7.01
CA LEU A 95 -4.86 -2.29 5.60
C LEU A 95 -5.31 -3.65 5.07
N LEU A 96 -4.58 -4.73 5.41
CA LEU A 96 -4.95 -6.08 5.02
C LEU A 96 -6.29 -6.50 5.63
N GLY A 97 -6.55 -6.14 6.89
CA GLY A 97 -7.84 -6.36 7.54
C GLY A 97 -8.99 -5.64 6.85
N ALA A 98 -8.83 -4.35 6.53
CA ALA A 98 -9.84 -3.58 5.80
C ALA A 98 -10.09 -4.13 4.38
N TYR A 99 -9.02 -4.53 3.68
CA TYR A 99 -9.10 -5.21 2.39
C TYR A 99 -9.90 -6.52 2.49
N GLN A 100 -9.56 -7.40 3.44
CA GLN A 100 -10.26 -8.66 3.64
C GLN A 100 -11.73 -8.44 4.00
N MET A 101 -12.03 -7.48 4.88
CA MET A 101 -13.41 -7.14 5.23
C MET A 101 -14.22 -6.71 3.99
N THR A 102 -13.64 -5.85 3.14
CA THR A 102 -14.27 -5.39 1.90
C THR A 102 -14.48 -6.55 0.93
N PHE A 103 -13.49 -7.45 0.80
CA PHE A 103 -13.56 -8.62 -0.05
C PHE A 103 -14.67 -9.59 0.40
N GLN A 104 -14.74 -9.90 1.70
CA GLN A 104 -15.78 -10.76 2.27
C GLN A 104 -17.17 -10.13 2.17
N ALA A 105 -17.29 -8.82 2.42
CA ALA A 105 -18.54 -8.07 2.27
C ALA A 105 -19.03 -8.10 0.81
N GLY A 106 -18.13 -7.90 -0.14
CA GLY A 106 -18.41 -8.03 -1.57
C GLY A 106 -18.92 -9.42 -1.95
N MET A 107 -18.28 -10.48 -1.44
CA MET A 107 -18.76 -11.85 -1.66
C MET A 107 -20.13 -12.12 -1.02
N ALA A 108 -20.39 -11.62 0.19
CA ALA A 108 -21.67 -11.80 0.87
C ALA A 108 -22.81 -11.10 0.11
N ILE A 109 -22.62 -9.82 -0.25
CA ILE A 109 -23.60 -9.03 -1.01
C ILE A 109 -23.79 -9.65 -2.40
N GLY A 110 -22.69 -9.98 -3.09
CA GLY A 110 -22.75 -10.61 -4.41
C GLY A 110 -23.49 -11.94 -4.39
N SER A 111 -23.22 -12.79 -3.40
CA SER A 111 -23.92 -14.08 -3.25
C SER A 111 -25.42 -13.89 -3.01
N ALA A 112 -25.81 -12.91 -2.18
CA ALA A 112 -27.21 -12.59 -1.96
C ALA A 112 -27.90 -12.07 -3.23
N VAL A 113 -27.26 -11.14 -3.96
CA VAL A 113 -27.78 -10.58 -5.20
C VAL A 113 -27.95 -11.67 -6.26
N TRP A 114 -26.90 -12.44 -6.54
CA TRP A 114 -26.95 -13.48 -7.57
C TRP A 114 -27.84 -14.65 -7.17
N GLY A 115 -27.93 -14.97 -5.87
CA GLY A 115 -28.88 -15.94 -5.33
C GLY A 115 -30.33 -15.52 -5.59
N ALA A 116 -30.68 -14.27 -5.29
CA ALA A 116 -32.02 -13.73 -5.55
C ALA A 116 -32.36 -13.68 -7.05
N VAL A 117 -31.38 -13.37 -7.92
CA VAL A 117 -31.57 -13.40 -9.38
C VAL A 117 -31.78 -14.83 -9.88
N ALA A 118 -31.01 -15.79 -9.37
CA ALA A 118 -31.13 -17.19 -9.75
C ALA A 118 -32.47 -17.80 -9.32
N GLU A 119 -32.97 -17.43 -8.14
CA GLU A 119 -34.26 -17.88 -7.61
C GLU A 119 -35.44 -17.30 -8.39
N ARG A 120 -35.40 -16.01 -8.74
CA ARG A 120 -36.51 -15.34 -9.44
C ARG A 120 -36.57 -15.64 -10.93
N TRP A 121 -35.42 -15.77 -11.60
CA TRP A 121 -35.35 -15.90 -13.06
C TRP A 121 -34.89 -17.29 -13.45
N SER A 122 -33.59 -17.56 -13.33
CA SER A 122 -32.99 -18.88 -13.50
C SER A 122 -31.48 -18.82 -13.23
N THR A 123 -30.87 -19.97 -12.95
CA THR A 123 -29.41 -20.08 -12.79
C THR A 123 -28.63 -19.64 -14.05
N PRO A 124 -29.01 -20.05 -15.28
CA PRO A 124 -28.30 -19.59 -16.48
C PRO A 124 -28.39 -18.07 -16.71
N ALA A 125 -29.55 -17.46 -16.40
CA ALA A 125 -29.71 -16.00 -16.49
C ALA A 125 -28.82 -15.26 -15.47
N ALA A 126 -28.74 -15.76 -14.23
CA ALA A 126 -27.86 -15.17 -13.21
C ALA A 126 -26.38 -15.23 -13.63
N LEU A 127 -25.93 -16.39 -14.13
CA LEU A 127 -24.54 -16.60 -14.56
C LEU A 127 -24.17 -15.74 -15.79
N THR A 128 -25.07 -15.59 -16.75
CA THR A 128 -24.84 -14.76 -17.94
C THR A 128 -24.80 -13.27 -17.63
N VAL A 129 -25.69 -12.77 -16.77
CA VAL A 129 -25.66 -11.37 -16.32
C VAL A 129 -24.40 -11.09 -15.48
N ALA A 130 -23.98 -12.03 -14.63
CA ALA A 130 -22.73 -11.92 -13.90
C ALA A 130 -21.50 -11.88 -14.84
N ALA A 131 -21.48 -12.73 -15.87
CA ALA A 131 -20.43 -12.75 -16.88
C ALA A 131 -20.38 -11.41 -17.67
N ALA A 132 -21.54 -10.87 -18.04
CA ALA A 132 -21.63 -9.57 -18.69
C ALA A 132 -21.14 -8.42 -17.79
N GLY A 133 -21.50 -8.45 -16.50
CA GLY A 133 -21.02 -7.48 -15.51
C GLY A 133 -19.49 -7.51 -15.34
N LEU A 134 -18.91 -8.71 -15.28
CA LEU A 134 -17.45 -8.89 -15.21
C LEU A 134 -16.75 -8.39 -16.48
N LEU A 135 -17.32 -8.67 -17.67
CA LEU A 135 -16.83 -8.13 -18.94
C LEU A 135 -16.89 -6.61 -19.00
N ALA A 136 -17.97 -6.00 -18.51
CA ALA A 136 -18.11 -4.55 -18.46
C ALA A 136 -17.14 -3.90 -17.45
N GLY A 137 -16.73 -4.64 -16.41
CA GLY A 137 -15.75 -4.19 -15.42
C GLY A 137 -14.30 -4.16 -15.95
N LEU A 138 -13.94 -4.99 -16.92
CA LEU A 138 -12.61 -5.06 -17.52
C LEU A 138 -12.07 -3.70 -18.08
N PRO A 139 -12.82 -2.94 -18.89
CA PRO A 139 -12.37 -1.63 -19.36
C PRO A 139 -12.26 -0.61 -18.21
N LEU A 140 -13.11 -0.72 -17.19
CA LEU A 140 -13.03 0.12 -15.99
C LEU A 140 -11.75 -0.17 -15.19
N ALA A 141 -11.41 -1.44 -15.00
CA ALA A 141 -10.17 -1.87 -14.34
C ALA A 141 -8.92 -1.42 -15.10
N ARG A 142 -8.97 -1.39 -16.45
CA ARG A 142 -7.91 -0.81 -17.28
C ARG A 142 -7.80 0.71 -17.17
N ARG A 143 -8.92 1.41 -17.05
CA ARG A 143 -8.97 2.87 -16.91
C ARG A 143 -8.47 3.34 -15.56
N TYR A 144 -8.80 2.60 -14.49
CA TYR A 144 -8.30 2.82 -13.14
C TYR A 144 -7.04 2.01 -12.83
N ARG A 145 -6.12 1.89 -13.80
CA ARG A 145 -4.85 1.13 -13.75
C ARG A 145 -4.46 0.76 -12.33
N VAL A 146 -4.97 -0.40 -11.88
CA VAL A 146 -4.97 -0.77 -10.46
C VAL A 146 -3.54 -0.90 -9.92
N ILE A 147 -2.57 -1.12 -10.82
CA ILE A 147 -1.15 -1.29 -10.51
C ILE A 147 -0.30 -0.62 -11.60
N THR A 148 -0.51 0.67 -11.88
CA THR A 148 0.44 1.42 -12.72
C THR A 148 0.68 2.84 -12.20
N GLY A 149 1.52 2.90 -11.18
CA GLY A 149 2.54 3.93 -11.03
C GLY A 149 3.80 3.20 -10.56
N ASN A 150 4.98 3.79 -10.70
CA ASN A 150 6.10 3.40 -9.85
C ASN A 150 5.54 3.38 -8.42
N LEU A 151 5.23 2.22 -7.87
CA LEU A 151 4.81 2.12 -6.48
C LEU A 151 6.04 2.61 -5.75
N ALA A 152 5.96 3.85 -5.27
CA ALA A 152 7.02 4.48 -4.54
C ALA A 152 7.45 3.45 -3.49
N ASP A 153 8.73 3.14 -3.37
CA ASP A 153 9.14 2.03 -2.52
C ASP A 153 8.79 2.37 -1.06
N LEU A 154 7.70 1.76 -0.58
CA LEU A 154 7.16 1.96 0.76
C LEU A 154 7.80 1.00 1.77
N SER A 155 8.82 0.24 1.36
CA SER A 155 9.61 -0.56 2.29
C SER A 155 10.21 0.35 3.37
N SER A 156 10.29 -0.19 4.59
CA SER A 156 10.83 0.57 5.71
C SER A 156 12.29 0.91 5.41
N ALA A 157 12.59 2.21 5.40
CA ALA A 157 13.95 2.71 5.34
C ALA A 157 14.66 2.62 6.70
N ALA A 158 14.10 1.94 7.71
CA ALA A 158 14.74 1.83 9.03
C ALA A 158 16.14 1.21 8.96
N ALA A 159 16.39 0.28 8.03
CA ALA A 159 17.71 -0.29 7.81
C ALA A 159 18.70 0.69 7.15
N LEU A 160 18.20 1.67 6.39
CA LEU A 160 18.97 2.75 5.77
C LEU A 160 19.02 4.01 6.64
N ALA A 161 18.24 4.04 7.72
CA ALA A 161 18.21 5.16 8.63
C ALA A 161 19.56 5.24 9.35
N ARG A 162 20.18 6.43 9.29
CA ARG A 162 21.40 6.74 10.05
C ARG A 162 21.25 6.31 11.50
N SER A 163 22.37 5.95 12.12
CA SER A 163 22.47 5.60 13.55
C SER A 163 21.68 6.57 14.43
N ASP A 164 21.13 6.06 15.53
CA ASP A 164 20.45 6.92 16.50
C ASP A 164 21.33 8.10 16.90
N PRO A 165 20.75 9.30 17.02
CA PRO A 165 21.54 10.49 17.35
C PRO A 165 22.27 10.22 18.66
N SER A 166 23.56 10.52 18.68
CA SER A 166 24.33 10.55 19.92
C SER A 166 23.75 11.66 20.81
N VAL A 167 22.90 11.27 21.75
CA VAL A 167 22.42 12.17 22.78
C VAL A 167 23.40 12.07 23.94
N VAL A 168 23.98 13.21 24.31
CA VAL A 168 24.92 13.31 25.42
C VAL A 168 24.19 13.10 26.77
N VAL A 169 22.91 13.46 26.82
CA VAL A 169 22.03 13.29 27.99
C VAL A 169 21.11 12.09 27.76
N PRO A 170 21.01 11.13 28.69
CA PRO A 170 20.03 10.06 28.60
C PRO A 170 18.62 10.65 28.70
N LEU A 171 17.83 10.48 27.64
CA LEU A 171 16.45 10.95 27.56
C LEU A 171 15.48 9.82 27.85
N ARG A 172 14.45 10.12 28.61
CA ARG A 172 13.35 9.19 28.84
C ARG A 172 12.41 9.20 27.61
N PRO A 173 11.79 8.06 27.29
CA PRO A 173 10.85 7.96 26.16
C PRO A 173 9.75 9.03 26.15
N GLU A 174 9.27 9.42 27.33
CA GLU A 174 8.20 10.40 27.56
C GLU A 174 8.66 11.86 27.54
N ASP A 175 9.96 12.15 27.49
CA ASP A 175 10.45 13.52 27.49
C ASP A 175 10.01 14.23 26.20
N GLY A 176 9.36 15.39 26.35
CA GLY A 176 8.85 16.17 25.24
C GLY A 176 8.04 17.39 25.70
N PRO A 177 7.50 18.19 24.77
CA PRO A 177 7.65 18.09 23.31
C PRO A 177 9.09 18.24 22.81
N VAL A 178 9.40 17.61 21.67
CA VAL A 178 10.73 17.69 21.03
C VAL A 178 10.63 18.54 19.78
N LEU A 179 11.40 19.63 19.74
CA LEU A 179 11.55 20.50 18.58
C LEU A 179 12.78 20.07 17.79
N ILE A 180 12.58 19.73 16.52
CA ILE A 180 13.66 19.43 15.58
C ILE A 180 13.83 20.63 14.69
N SER A 181 15.07 21.12 14.60
CA SER A 181 15.45 22.24 13.76
C SER A 181 16.53 21.79 12.77
N ILE A 182 16.26 21.86 11.48
CA ILE A 182 17.19 21.50 10.42
C ILE A 182 17.58 22.78 9.67
N ARG A 183 18.88 23.06 9.66
CA ARG A 183 19.43 24.23 8.98
C ARG A 183 19.97 23.87 7.60
N TYR A 184 19.47 24.59 6.62
CA TYR A 184 19.86 24.52 5.23
C TYR A 184 20.54 25.82 4.82
N HIS A 185 21.57 25.68 4.00
CA HIS A 185 22.22 26.75 3.25
C HIS A 185 21.93 26.53 1.78
N ILE A 186 21.21 27.45 1.15
CA ILE A 186 20.60 27.31 -0.17
C ILE A 186 21.06 28.49 -1.05
N ASP A 187 21.31 28.21 -2.32
CA ASP A 187 21.56 29.25 -3.32
C ASP A 187 20.33 30.15 -3.47
N PRO A 188 20.47 31.49 -3.35
CA PRO A 188 19.36 32.41 -3.61
C PRO A 188 18.68 32.17 -4.96
N ALA A 189 19.43 31.74 -5.99
CA ALA A 189 18.88 31.44 -7.32
C ALA A 189 17.96 30.20 -7.34
N GLN A 190 18.12 29.25 -6.41
CA GLN A 190 17.35 28.00 -6.34
C GLN A 190 16.25 28.03 -5.27
N THR A 191 16.02 29.18 -4.63
CA THR A 191 15.07 29.33 -3.52
C THR A 191 13.67 28.81 -3.84
N GLN A 192 13.13 29.13 -5.03
CA GLN A 192 11.77 28.74 -5.41
C GLN A 192 11.61 27.22 -5.58
N GLU A 193 12.61 26.57 -6.18
CA GLU A 193 12.63 25.12 -6.35
C GLU A 193 12.79 24.41 -5.01
N PHE A 194 13.66 24.92 -4.14
CA PHE A 194 13.85 24.41 -2.78
C PHE A 194 12.57 24.51 -1.95
N VAL A 195 11.91 25.67 -1.93
CA VAL A 195 10.66 25.89 -1.19
C VAL A 195 9.58 24.92 -1.69
N SER A 196 9.51 24.69 -3.00
CA SER A 196 8.57 23.71 -3.57
C SER A 196 8.90 22.28 -3.11
N ALA A 197 10.17 21.88 -3.16
CA ALA A 197 10.61 20.54 -2.75
C ALA A 197 10.41 20.28 -1.24
N ILE A 198 10.70 21.27 -0.38
CA ILE A 198 10.56 21.10 1.07
C ILE A 198 9.08 21.11 1.52
N HIS A 199 8.18 21.73 0.73
CA HIS A 199 6.74 21.59 0.94
C HIS A 199 6.21 20.18 0.60
N GLU A 200 6.84 19.44 -0.32
CA GLU A 200 6.55 18.00 -0.49
C GLU A 200 6.93 17.21 0.78
N LEU A 201 8.08 17.55 1.39
CA LEU A 201 8.57 16.92 2.62
C LEU A 201 7.69 17.23 3.85
N LYS A 202 7.01 18.38 3.90
CA LYS A 202 6.03 18.71 4.95
C LYS A 202 4.99 17.61 5.15
N SER A 203 4.41 17.10 4.06
CA SER A 203 3.37 16.07 4.10
C SER A 203 3.89 14.77 4.72
N VAL A 204 5.14 14.40 4.41
CA VAL A 204 5.83 13.25 5.01
C VAL A 204 6.02 13.46 6.52
N ARG A 205 6.50 14.65 6.93
CA ARG A 205 6.73 14.97 8.36
C ARG A 205 5.46 14.82 9.19
N LEU A 206 4.35 15.40 8.71
CA LEU A 206 3.06 15.37 9.40
C LEU A 206 2.47 13.95 9.43
N ARG A 207 2.51 13.23 8.31
CA ARG A 207 2.04 11.84 8.22
C ARG A 207 2.77 10.91 9.20
N ASP A 208 4.06 11.13 9.40
CA ASP A 208 4.88 10.23 10.21
C ASP A 208 4.85 10.57 11.72
N GLY A 209 4.14 11.64 12.13
CA GLY A 209 3.88 11.96 13.54
C GLY A 209 4.25 13.38 14.00
N ALA A 210 4.64 14.30 13.11
CA ALA A 210 4.86 15.69 13.49
C ALA A 210 3.52 16.39 13.77
N MET A 211 3.41 17.06 14.92
CA MET A 211 2.24 17.85 15.33
C MET A 211 2.18 19.19 14.61
N ARG A 212 3.34 19.80 14.36
CA ARG A 212 3.48 21.08 13.67
C ARG A 212 4.72 21.06 12.78
N TRP A 213 4.66 21.82 11.69
CA TRP A 213 5.75 22.02 10.74
C TRP A 213 5.79 23.47 10.28
N GLY A 214 6.97 24.03 10.13
CA GLY A 214 7.19 25.37 9.58
C GLY A 214 8.57 25.52 8.96
N LEU A 215 8.64 26.36 7.92
CA LEU A 215 9.88 26.78 7.28
C LEU A 215 10.09 28.27 7.55
N PHE A 216 11.29 28.62 7.99
CA PHE A 216 11.67 30.00 8.29
C PHE A 216 12.91 30.35 7.45
N HIS A 217 12.99 31.58 6.99
CA HIS A 217 14.20 32.13 6.39
C HIS A 217 14.86 33.05 7.41
N ASP A 218 16.19 33.09 7.45
CA ASP A 218 16.92 34.01 8.32
C ASP A 218 16.81 35.43 7.76
N ALA A 219 16.39 36.38 8.60
CA ALA A 219 16.27 37.78 8.22
C ALA A 219 17.64 38.46 8.01
N SER A 220 18.71 37.89 8.60
CA SER A 220 20.07 38.43 8.51
C SER A 220 20.90 37.77 7.41
N ASP A 221 20.51 36.59 6.93
CA ASP A 221 21.22 35.83 5.91
C ASP A 221 20.23 35.16 4.94
N PRO A 222 20.02 35.73 3.73
CA PRO A 222 19.06 35.20 2.74
C PRO A 222 19.34 33.77 2.27
N THR A 223 20.56 33.27 2.49
CA THR A 223 20.95 31.91 2.09
C THR A 223 20.52 30.85 3.11
N ARG A 224 20.05 31.24 4.30
CA ARG A 224 19.75 30.32 5.40
C ARG A 224 18.26 30.08 5.56
N PHE A 225 17.90 28.81 5.48
CA PHE A 225 16.56 28.32 5.76
C PHE A 225 16.57 27.35 6.94
N VAL A 226 15.55 27.44 7.78
CA VAL A 226 15.38 26.62 8.98
C VAL A 226 14.04 25.91 8.92
N GLU A 227 14.08 24.59 8.74
CA GLU A 227 12.89 23.73 8.91
C GLU A 227 12.73 23.41 10.39
N ASN A 228 11.55 23.69 10.93
CA ASN A 228 11.19 23.36 12.30
C ASN A 228 9.97 22.43 12.31
N PHE A 229 10.05 21.32 13.03
CA PHE A 229 8.88 20.49 13.31
C PHE A 229 8.87 19.98 14.75
N LEU A 230 7.67 19.85 15.29
CA LEU A 230 7.43 19.47 16.67
C LEU A 230 6.83 18.07 16.73
N VAL A 231 7.35 17.22 17.61
CA VAL A 231 6.81 15.90 17.92
C VAL A 231 6.51 15.80 19.41
N GLU A 232 5.57 14.93 19.75
CA GLU A 232 5.00 14.83 21.11
C GLU A 232 6.04 14.42 22.15
N SER A 233 6.92 13.48 21.83
CA SER A 233 7.90 12.92 22.75
C SER A 233 9.14 12.40 22.04
N TRP A 234 10.19 12.11 22.80
CA TRP A 234 11.41 11.48 22.29
C TRP A 234 11.14 10.11 21.68
N ALA A 235 10.27 9.30 22.30
CA ALA A 235 9.86 8.02 21.73
C ALA A 235 9.20 8.19 20.36
N GLU A 236 8.37 9.22 20.20
CA GLU A 236 7.69 9.47 18.93
C GLU A 236 8.66 9.98 17.85
N TYR A 237 9.65 10.78 18.22
CA TYR A 237 10.76 11.15 17.33
C TYR A 237 11.51 9.90 16.80
N LEU A 238 11.85 8.97 17.68
CA LEU A 238 12.53 7.72 17.29
C LEU A 238 11.64 6.83 16.42
N ARG A 239 10.34 6.74 16.71
CA ARG A 239 9.37 6.01 15.88
C ARG A 239 9.20 6.65 14.51
N GLN A 240 9.11 7.97 14.43
CA GLN A 240 9.02 8.71 13.17
C GLN A 240 10.19 8.34 12.25
N ARG A 241 11.41 8.25 12.80
CA ARG A 241 12.60 7.82 12.03
C ARG A 241 12.53 6.37 11.53
N LYS A 242 11.85 5.48 12.26
CA LYS A 242 11.61 4.09 11.84
C LYS A 242 10.47 3.95 10.83
N ARG A 243 9.54 4.90 10.80
CA ARG A 243 8.38 4.91 9.88
C ARG A 243 8.71 5.43 8.47
N LEU A 244 9.84 6.12 8.30
CA LEU A 244 10.34 6.57 7.00
C LEU A 244 10.41 5.40 6.00
N THR A 245 9.93 5.64 4.79
CA THR A 245 10.02 4.70 3.67
C THR A 245 11.14 5.10 2.70
N VAL A 246 11.55 4.19 1.80
CA VAL A 246 12.55 4.49 0.76
C VAL A 246 12.09 5.65 -0.14
N SER A 247 10.79 5.72 -0.45
CA SER A 247 10.23 6.86 -1.20
C SER A 247 10.35 8.19 -0.46
N ASP A 248 10.18 8.18 0.86
CA ASP A 248 10.35 9.38 1.68
C ASP A 248 11.82 9.81 1.74
N LEU A 249 12.75 8.85 1.68
CA LEU A 249 14.18 9.16 1.54
C LEU A 249 14.46 9.88 0.23
N ALA A 250 13.85 9.48 -0.89
CA ALA A 250 14.05 10.15 -2.18
C ALA A 250 13.60 11.63 -2.14
N VAL A 251 12.46 11.91 -1.51
CA VAL A 251 11.97 13.30 -1.31
C VAL A 251 12.94 14.07 -0.42
N ARG A 252 13.39 13.46 0.68
CA ARG A 252 14.39 14.08 1.57
C ARG A 252 15.71 14.35 0.84
N ASP A 253 16.21 13.40 0.08
CA ASP A 253 17.51 13.49 -0.60
C ASP A 253 17.46 14.54 -1.71
N LYS A 254 16.32 14.71 -2.40
CA LYS A 254 16.04 15.85 -3.29
C LYS A 254 16.16 17.19 -2.57
N VAL A 255 15.57 17.33 -1.38
CA VAL A 255 15.70 18.55 -0.56
C VAL A 255 17.15 18.78 -0.12
N HIS A 256 17.85 17.71 0.27
CA HIS A 256 19.26 17.78 0.67
C HIS A 256 20.20 18.15 -0.49
N ALA A 257 19.84 17.83 -1.74
CA ALA A 257 20.65 18.18 -2.91
C ALA A 257 20.77 19.70 -3.14
N PHE A 258 19.82 20.50 -2.64
CA PHE A 258 19.90 21.97 -2.68
C PHE A 258 20.83 22.56 -1.60
N HIS A 259 21.30 21.74 -0.65
CA HIS A 259 22.17 22.22 0.41
C HIS A 259 23.61 22.42 -0.07
N GLN A 260 24.14 23.63 0.05
CA GLN A 260 25.52 23.98 -0.33
C GLN A 260 26.52 23.93 0.84
N GLY A 261 26.09 23.57 2.06
CA GLY A 261 26.99 23.47 3.21
C GLY A 261 27.86 22.20 3.18
N GLU A 262 28.96 22.21 3.94
CA GLU A 262 29.81 21.03 4.07
C GLU A 262 29.05 19.86 4.71
N GLY A 263 28.82 18.80 3.93
CA GLY A 263 28.20 17.57 4.38
C GLY A 263 26.67 17.66 4.49
N ASN A 264 26.12 17.09 5.55
CA ASN A 264 24.67 17.04 5.74
C ASN A 264 24.15 18.28 6.47
N PRO A 265 22.91 18.74 6.18
CA PRO A 265 22.23 19.80 6.92
C PRO A 265 22.32 19.59 8.42
N ARG A 266 22.63 20.65 9.16
CA ARG A 266 22.83 20.57 10.61
C ARG A 266 21.48 20.38 11.31
N ILE A 267 21.33 19.25 11.99
CA ILE A 267 20.11 18.91 12.75
C ILE A 267 20.35 19.20 14.23
N SER A 268 19.58 20.12 14.78
CA SER A 268 19.50 20.43 16.21
C SER A 268 18.21 19.86 16.79
N ARG A 269 18.29 19.33 18.02
CA ARG A 269 17.17 18.73 18.75
C ARG A 269 17.04 19.44 20.07
N PHE A 270 15.87 20.00 20.33
CA PHE A 270 15.57 20.73 21.55
C PHE A 270 14.41 20.04 22.26
N ILE A 271 14.47 19.99 23.58
CA ILE A 271 13.43 19.38 24.41
C ILE A 271 12.83 20.49 25.25
N TYR A 272 11.51 20.49 25.31
CA TYR A 272 10.80 21.42 26.16
C TYR A 272 11.21 21.21 27.62
N THR A 273 11.70 22.27 28.26
CA THR A 273 11.99 22.27 29.70
C THR A 273 10.83 22.97 30.41
N PRO A 274 9.99 22.26 31.17
CA PRO A 274 8.91 22.89 31.92
C PRO A 274 9.47 23.85 32.97
N THR A 275 8.79 24.98 33.15
CA THR A 275 9.22 26.10 34.02
C THR A 275 9.28 25.73 35.51
N ASN A 276 8.71 24.59 35.90
CA ASN A 276 8.60 24.15 37.29
C ASN A 276 9.37 22.85 37.55
N ASN A 277 10.67 22.83 37.22
CA ASN A 277 11.51 21.69 37.53
C ASN A 277 12.17 21.90 38.90
N ARG A 278 11.50 21.45 39.97
CA ARG A 278 12.03 21.45 41.35
C ARG A 278 13.19 20.47 41.56
N ASN A 279 13.53 19.65 40.56
CA ASN A 279 14.56 18.62 40.65
C ASN A 279 15.61 18.75 39.52
N ALA A 280 16.17 19.95 39.34
CA ALA A 280 17.40 20.12 38.56
C ALA A 280 18.61 20.16 39.51
N VAL A 281 19.19 18.98 39.76
CA VAL A 281 20.62 18.78 40.11
C VAL A 281 21.12 17.64 39.25
#